data_AF-H2J5C8-F1
#
_entry.id   AF-H2J5C8-F1
#
_cell.length_a   1.000
_cell.length_b   1.000
_cell.length_c   1.000
_cell.angle_alpha   90.00
_cell.angle_beta   90.00
_cell.angle_gamma   90.00
#
_symmetry.space_group_name_H-M   'P 1'
#
loop_
_entity.id
_entity.type
_entity.pdbx_description
1 polymer ?
#
loop_
_entity_poly.entity_id
_entity_poly.type
_entity_poly.pdbx_seq_one_letter_code
_entity_poly.pdbx_strand_id
1 'polypeptide(L)'
;MNGILTRDGVKKIVIKAVGIDLDVVSSKNETNIFEYDDLPSDCEIVENVKGDTWIIEVKKEENSFLKKFFGFSGGVYGDATLKISKDIEELSINSVTGDCDCNGITLKKFDIKTVSGDTDINNSSIDVINFSSTSGDLDISKTPCKVIDFKNVSGDLSVDYLIEDFEKVYVKNVSGDCDLVIAGNEKVYVNKKTASGDIYLKGIDVEFNQKRENRIIDFISVSGDLNIELKRIENVEKINKENNKVNENLKDSSNLKEENMVLTIEEKKILELLLTEKITRSFAIELLESIGYTEENAVKFLDEMLGGGNK
;
A
#
# COMPACT_ATOMS: atom_id res chain seq x y z
N MET A 1 -1.62 25.32 -2.17
CA MET A 1 -0.33 25.94 -1.79
C MET A 1 0.70 25.15 -2.55
N ASN A 2 1.52 25.83 -3.33
CA ASN A 2 2.33 25.16 -4.33
C ASN A 2 3.78 25.57 -4.08
N GLY A 3 4.71 24.66 -4.31
CA GLY A 3 6.12 24.98 -4.11
C GLY A 3 7.05 23.85 -4.46
N ILE A 4 8.34 24.19 -4.41
CA ILE A 4 9.42 23.29 -4.80
C ILE A 4 10.52 23.43 -3.76
N LEU A 5 10.91 22.31 -3.16
CA LEU A 5 12.12 22.19 -2.35
C LEU A 5 13.16 21.39 -3.12
N THR A 6 14.43 21.75 -2.98
CA THR A 6 15.54 21.04 -3.65
C THR A 6 16.65 20.76 -2.67
N ARG A 7 17.31 19.59 -2.84
CA ARG A 7 18.43 19.22 -1.98
C ARG A 7 19.40 18.28 -2.70
N ASP A 8 20.68 18.62 -2.60
CA ASP A 8 21.79 17.80 -3.13
C ASP A 8 22.67 17.31 -1.98
N GLY A 9 23.53 16.32 -2.26
CA GLY A 9 24.55 15.84 -1.32
C GLY A 9 24.02 15.06 -0.12
N VAL A 10 22.78 14.60 -0.20
CA VAL A 10 22.14 13.71 0.79
C VAL A 10 22.07 12.29 0.25
N LYS A 11 22.04 11.31 1.15
CA LYS A 11 21.88 9.89 0.81
C LYS A 11 20.53 9.34 1.24
N LYS A 12 19.82 10.07 2.09
CA LYS A 12 18.56 9.62 2.70
C LYS A 12 17.52 10.70 2.59
N ILE A 13 16.29 10.30 2.29
CA ILE A 13 15.12 11.19 2.30
C ILE A 13 14.09 10.62 3.27
N VAL A 14 13.54 11.48 4.12
CA VAL A 14 12.45 11.16 5.03
C VAL A 14 11.31 12.11 4.76
N ILE A 15 10.19 11.60 4.27
CA ILE A 15 8.94 12.33 4.16
C ILE A 15 8.06 11.96 5.35
N LYS A 16 7.52 12.97 6.01
CA LYS A 16 6.44 12.82 6.97
C LYS A 16 5.28 13.66 6.48
N ALA A 17 4.14 13.04 6.25
CA ALA A 17 3.00 13.73 5.72
C ALA A 17 1.71 13.32 6.42
N VAL A 18 0.71 14.16 6.28
CA VAL A 18 -0.66 13.86 6.64
C VAL A 18 -1.45 14.14 5.36
N GLY A 19 -2.12 13.13 4.82
CA GLY A 19 -3.07 13.31 3.71
C GLY A 19 -2.49 13.86 2.41
N ILE A 20 -1.37 13.29 1.93
CA ILE A 20 -0.87 13.59 0.59
C ILE A 20 -0.69 12.30 -0.21
N ASP A 21 -1.10 12.32 -1.47
CA ASP A 21 -0.68 11.33 -2.44
C ASP A 21 0.73 11.69 -2.90
N LEU A 22 1.59 10.67 -3.00
CA LEU A 22 3.02 10.88 -3.22
C LEU A 22 3.53 10.04 -4.39
N ASP A 23 3.80 10.73 -5.49
CA ASP A 23 4.56 10.21 -6.61
C ASP A 23 6.07 10.28 -6.30
N VAL A 24 6.78 9.17 -6.46
CA VAL A 24 8.23 9.10 -6.36
C VAL A 24 8.81 8.58 -7.65
N VAL A 25 9.67 9.39 -8.29
CA VAL A 25 10.30 9.04 -9.56
C VAL A 25 11.80 9.29 -9.52
N SER A 26 12.55 8.60 -10.37
CA SER A 26 13.96 8.94 -10.55
C SER A 26 14.13 10.28 -11.28
N SER A 27 15.06 11.08 -10.76
CA SER A 27 15.50 12.33 -11.36
C SER A 27 16.55 12.04 -12.42
N LYS A 28 16.40 12.64 -13.61
CA LYS A 28 17.46 12.66 -14.63
C LYS A 28 18.61 13.60 -14.26
N ASN A 29 18.34 14.54 -13.35
CA ASN A 29 19.29 15.50 -12.86
C ASN A 29 19.90 14.95 -11.56
N GLU A 30 21.12 15.36 -11.22
CA GLU A 30 21.76 14.95 -9.95
C GLU A 30 21.13 15.62 -8.71
N THR A 31 20.01 16.33 -8.89
CA THR A 31 19.29 17.06 -7.85
C THR A 31 18.02 16.35 -7.43
N ASN A 32 17.81 16.27 -6.10
CA ASN A 32 16.56 15.81 -5.52
C ASN A 32 15.57 16.98 -5.43
N ILE A 33 14.32 16.74 -5.80
CA ILE A 33 13.28 17.77 -5.86
C ILE A 33 12.01 17.23 -5.21
N PHE A 34 11.41 18.02 -4.32
CA PHE A 34 10.09 17.77 -3.77
C PHE A 34 9.17 18.89 -4.25
N GLU A 35 8.29 18.56 -5.17
CA GLU A 35 7.29 19.47 -5.74
C GLU A 35 5.95 19.14 -5.08
N TYR A 36 5.23 20.13 -4.58
CA TYR A 36 3.90 19.95 -4.01
C TYR A 36 2.93 20.93 -4.66
N ASP A 37 1.72 20.45 -4.92
CA ASP A 37 0.66 21.21 -5.57
C ASP A 37 -0.63 21.12 -4.74
N ASP A 38 -1.48 22.14 -4.87
CA ASP A 38 -2.83 22.19 -4.31
C ASP A 38 -2.97 21.93 -2.80
N LEU A 39 -1.87 22.02 -2.03
CA LEU A 39 -1.95 21.83 -0.58
C LEU A 39 -2.85 22.88 0.10
N PRO A 40 -3.66 22.51 1.10
CA PRO A 40 -4.50 23.43 1.84
C PRO A 40 -3.71 24.58 2.48
N SER A 41 -4.35 25.74 2.65
CA SER A 41 -3.69 26.94 3.20
C SER A 41 -3.32 26.84 4.68
N ASP A 42 -3.91 25.89 5.39
CA ASP A 42 -3.62 25.52 6.79
C ASP A 42 -2.50 24.47 6.90
N CYS A 43 -1.87 24.10 5.77
CA CYS A 43 -0.70 23.24 5.76
C CYS A 43 0.61 24.04 5.90
N GLU A 44 1.53 23.54 6.71
CA GLU A 44 2.89 24.01 6.89
C GLU A 44 3.87 22.97 6.35
N ILE A 45 4.81 23.39 5.50
CA ILE A 45 5.93 22.56 5.05
C ILE A 45 7.17 22.92 5.86
N VAL A 46 7.70 21.96 6.61
CA VAL A 46 8.91 22.12 7.41
C VAL A 46 10.03 21.29 6.79
N GLU A 47 11.06 21.97 6.31
CA GLU A 47 12.28 21.35 5.78
C GLU A 47 13.37 21.30 6.86
N ASN A 48 14.05 20.16 7.00
CA ASN A 48 15.21 20.01 7.87
C ASN A 48 16.28 19.12 7.20
N VAL A 49 17.54 19.33 7.56
CA VAL A 49 18.65 18.48 7.13
C VAL A 49 19.46 18.07 8.35
N LYS A 50 19.63 16.76 8.53
CA LYS A 50 20.44 16.17 9.61
C LYS A 50 21.49 15.25 9.01
N GLY A 51 22.74 15.71 8.98
CA GLY A 51 23.81 14.97 8.31
C GLY A 51 23.52 14.81 6.82
N ASP A 52 23.44 13.58 6.34
CA ASP A 52 23.13 13.20 4.95
C ASP A 52 21.65 12.90 4.72
N THR A 53 20.78 13.28 5.66
CA THR A 53 19.34 13.03 5.61
C THR A 53 18.56 14.32 5.37
N TRP A 54 17.81 14.35 4.27
CA TRP A 54 16.81 15.38 3.98
C TRP A 54 15.46 14.98 4.57
N ILE A 55 14.89 15.84 5.41
CA ILE A 55 13.63 15.59 6.11
C ILE A 55 12.62 16.65 5.67
N ILE A 56 11.49 16.19 5.15
CA ILE A 56 10.38 17.04 4.74
C ILE A 56 9.18 16.63 5.59
N GLU A 57 8.63 17.58 6.35
CA GLU A 57 7.42 17.36 7.14
C GLU A 57 6.29 18.25 6.60
N VAL A 58 5.22 17.63 6.09
CA VAL A 58 3.96 18.29 5.75
C VAL A 58 3.04 18.18 6.96
N LYS A 59 2.78 19.32 7.60
CA LYS A 59 1.95 19.45 8.80
C LYS A 59 0.66 20.17 8.42
N LYS A 60 -0.43 19.83 9.09
CA LYS A 60 -1.66 20.61 9.06
C LYS A 60 -1.88 21.25 10.43
N GLU A 61 -2.11 22.56 10.49
CA GLU A 61 -2.62 23.19 11.71
C GLU A 61 -4.06 22.74 11.90
N GLU A 62 -4.42 22.02 12.99
CA GLU A 62 -5.80 22.12 13.54
C GLU A 62 -6.09 21.42 14.89
N ASN A 63 -7.22 21.84 15.48
CA ASN A 63 -7.65 21.77 16.89
C ASN A 63 -8.60 20.60 17.26
N SER A 64 -8.69 19.52 16.47
CA SER A 64 -9.71 18.46 16.69
C SER A 64 -9.36 17.40 17.77
N PHE A 65 -10.38 16.86 18.46
CA PHE A 65 -10.29 15.83 19.52
C PHE A 65 -9.79 14.46 19.01
N LEU A 66 -9.84 14.18 17.70
CA LEU A 66 -9.20 13.00 17.10
C LEU A 66 -7.67 12.99 17.31
N LYS A 67 -7.04 14.16 17.50
CA LYS A 67 -5.65 14.29 17.98
C LYS A 67 -5.46 13.82 19.43
N LYS A 68 -6.50 13.93 20.28
CA LYS A 68 -6.44 13.54 21.69
C LYS A 68 -6.54 12.04 21.90
N PHE A 69 -7.09 11.30 20.95
CA PHE A 69 -7.26 9.85 21.06
C PHE A 69 -6.43 9.05 20.04
N PHE A 70 -6.25 9.53 18.81
CA PHE A 70 -5.61 8.77 17.72
C PHE A 70 -4.45 9.50 17.00
N GLY A 71 -4.38 10.83 17.07
CA GLY A 71 -3.32 11.59 16.41
C GLY A 71 -3.56 11.86 14.91
N PHE A 72 -4.77 11.64 14.40
CA PHE A 72 -5.11 11.80 12.99
C PHE A 72 -6.11 12.95 12.76
N SER A 73 -5.94 13.68 11.66
CA SER A 73 -6.92 14.64 11.15
C SER A 73 -6.90 14.64 9.62
N GLY A 74 -8.02 14.22 9.01
CA GLY A 74 -8.36 14.48 7.60
C GLY A 74 -7.88 13.43 6.59
N GLY A 75 -8.71 13.23 5.56
CA GLY A 75 -8.43 12.43 4.36
C GLY A 75 -7.32 13.03 3.48
N VAL A 76 -7.19 12.57 2.25
CA VAL A 76 -6.21 13.08 1.28
C VAL A 76 -6.62 14.48 0.82
N TYR A 77 -5.67 15.42 0.78
CA TYR A 77 -5.95 16.82 0.43
C TYR A 77 -4.88 17.49 -0.43
N GLY A 78 -3.95 16.73 -1.03
CA GLY A 78 -3.12 17.26 -2.10
C GLY A 78 -2.05 16.29 -2.55
N ASP A 79 -1.33 16.71 -3.59
CA ASP A 79 -0.42 15.84 -4.32
C ASP A 79 1.02 16.36 -4.18
N ALA A 80 1.96 15.43 -4.09
CA ALA A 80 3.37 15.76 -4.14
C ALA A 80 4.13 14.80 -5.05
N THR A 81 5.16 15.32 -5.70
CA THR A 81 6.11 14.55 -6.48
C THR A 81 7.51 14.69 -5.89
N LEU A 82 8.10 13.57 -5.47
CA LEU A 82 9.50 13.46 -5.10
C LEU A 82 10.32 12.90 -6.27
N LYS A 83 11.19 13.72 -6.84
CA LYS A 83 12.19 13.32 -7.83
C LYS A 83 13.51 13.04 -7.11
N ILE A 84 13.98 11.79 -7.12
CA ILE A 84 15.20 11.39 -6.42
C ILE A 84 16.37 11.11 -7.36
N SER A 85 17.54 11.64 -7.04
CA SER A 85 18.79 11.36 -7.74
C SER A 85 19.28 9.93 -7.46
N LYS A 86 20.21 9.44 -8.30
CA LYS A 86 20.87 8.14 -8.15
C LYS A 86 21.67 7.96 -6.84
N ASP A 87 21.98 9.05 -6.15
CA ASP A 87 22.80 9.04 -4.93
C ASP A 87 21.97 8.74 -3.68
N ILE A 88 20.63 8.75 -3.79
CA ILE A 88 19.74 8.34 -2.71
C ILE A 88 19.83 6.82 -2.54
N GLU A 89 20.20 6.42 -1.33
CA GLU A 89 20.30 5.01 -0.94
C GLU A 89 19.08 4.56 -0.13
N GLU A 90 18.47 5.47 0.64
CA GLU A 90 17.35 5.15 1.53
C GLU A 90 16.22 6.18 1.42
N LEU A 91 14.99 5.69 1.32
CA LEU A 91 13.77 6.51 1.39
C LEU A 91 12.89 6.02 2.53
N SER A 92 12.36 6.95 3.32
CA SER A 92 11.33 6.66 4.32
C SER A 92 10.14 7.57 4.14
N ILE A 93 8.95 6.98 4.02
CA ILE A 93 7.67 7.69 3.95
C ILE A 93 6.88 7.32 5.20
N ASN A 94 6.52 8.33 5.98
CA ASN A 94 5.62 8.17 7.12
C ASN A 94 4.39 9.02 6.87
N SER A 95 3.29 8.38 6.47
CA SER A 95 2.02 9.06 6.23
C SER A 95 0.96 8.63 7.23
N VAL A 96 -0.13 9.39 7.26
CA VAL A 96 -1.38 8.96 7.87
C VAL A 96 -2.26 8.31 6.80
N THR A 97 -2.42 9.01 5.67
CA THR A 97 -3.25 8.60 4.57
C THR A 97 -2.69 9.18 3.28
N GLY A 98 -3.10 8.61 2.16
CA GLY A 98 -2.63 8.95 0.82
C GLY A 98 -1.83 7.81 0.23
N ASP A 99 -1.97 7.66 -1.08
CA ASP A 99 -1.37 6.59 -1.84
C ASP A 99 0.07 6.97 -2.21
N CYS A 100 0.91 5.96 -2.42
CA CYS A 100 2.30 6.16 -2.80
C CYS A 100 2.63 5.40 -4.07
N ASP A 101 2.87 6.14 -5.14
CA ASP A 101 3.29 5.62 -6.43
C ASP A 101 4.79 5.80 -6.62
N CYS A 102 5.53 4.70 -6.73
CA CYS A 102 6.98 4.71 -6.93
C CYS A 102 7.33 4.13 -8.29
N ASN A 103 8.02 4.88 -9.15
CA ASN A 103 8.37 4.44 -10.49
C ASN A 103 9.83 4.68 -10.85
N GLY A 104 10.52 3.63 -11.29
CA GLY A 104 11.86 3.75 -11.86
C GLY A 104 12.92 4.17 -10.85
N ILE A 105 12.74 3.86 -9.56
CA ILE A 105 13.66 4.23 -8.49
C ILE A 105 14.67 3.12 -8.20
N THR A 106 15.84 3.48 -7.67
CA THR A 106 16.86 2.52 -7.23
C THR A 106 17.27 2.86 -5.81
N LEU A 107 17.07 1.94 -4.87
CA LEU A 107 17.30 2.14 -3.44
C LEU A 107 17.93 0.89 -2.82
N LYS A 108 18.70 1.08 -1.75
CA LYS A 108 19.07 -0.03 -0.86
C LYS A 108 17.96 -0.35 0.13
N LYS A 109 17.22 0.68 0.57
CA LYS A 109 16.16 0.51 1.55
C LYS A 109 15.00 1.45 1.30
N PHE A 110 13.79 0.92 1.36
CA PHE A 110 12.57 1.69 1.31
C PHE A 110 11.68 1.34 2.52
N ASP A 111 11.43 2.31 3.40
CA ASP A 111 10.58 2.16 4.58
C ASP A 111 9.28 2.95 4.41
N ILE A 112 8.16 2.27 4.28
CA ILE A 112 6.82 2.88 4.20
C ILE A 112 6.06 2.57 5.49
N LYS A 113 5.56 3.61 6.14
CA LYS A 113 4.66 3.50 7.28
C LYS A 113 3.47 4.39 7.06
N THR A 114 2.28 3.80 6.97
CA THR A 114 1.04 4.55 6.83
C THR A 114 -0.03 4.05 7.79
N VAL A 115 -1.15 4.75 7.92
CA VAL A 115 -2.35 4.17 8.54
C VAL A 115 -3.23 3.59 7.45
N SER A 116 -3.50 4.38 6.41
CA SER A 116 -4.26 4.00 5.22
C SER A 116 -3.57 4.47 3.94
N GLY A 117 -3.99 3.94 2.80
CA GLY A 117 -3.43 4.26 1.49
C GLY A 117 -2.60 3.11 0.94
N ASP A 118 -2.69 2.93 -0.36
CA ASP A 118 -2.04 1.85 -1.09
C ASP A 118 -0.64 2.28 -1.52
N THR A 119 0.23 1.32 -1.81
CA THR A 119 1.56 1.62 -2.32
C THR A 119 1.89 0.75 -3.52
N ASP A 120 2.21 1.42 -4.61
CA ASP A 120 2.51 0.86 -5.91
C ASP A 120 3.99 1.08 -6.23
N ILE A 121 4.78 0.01 -6.34
CA ILE A 121 6.21 0.08 -6.68
C ILE A 121 6.45 -0.58 -8.02
N ASN A 122 6.78 0.23 -9.02
CA ASN A 122 6.84 -0.17 -10.41
C ASN A 122 8.21 0.08 -11.05
N ASN A 123 8.71 -0.87 -11.85
CA ASN A 123 9.93 -0.75 -12.65
C ASN A 123 11.18 -0.27 -11.86
N SER A 124 11.31 -0.68 -10.60
CA SER A 124 12.33 -0.17 -9.68
C SER A 124 13.39 -1.22 -9.36
N SER A 125 14.39 -0.91 -8.54
CA SER A 125 15.35 -1.89 -7.99
C SER A 125 15.61 -1.56 -6.53
N ILE A 126 15.12 -2.40 -5.61
CA ILE A 126 15.12 -2.09 -4.17
C ILE A 126 15.58 -3.31 -3.38
N ASP A 127 16.71 -3.24 -2.67
CA ASP A 127 17.21 -4.41 -1.94
C ASP A 127 16.26 -4.82 -0.79
N VAL A 128 15.82 -3.86 0.02
CA VAL A 128 14.97 -4.09 1.20
C VAL A 128 13.75 -3.17 1.18
N ILE A 129 12.56 -3.76 1.21
CA ILE A 129 11.27 -3.05 1.36
C ILE A 129 10.68 -3.40 2.72
N ASN A 130 10.43 -2.39 3.54
CA ASN A 130 9.67 -2.53 4.79
C ASN A 130 8.39 -1.74 4.65
N PHE A 131 7.26 -2.41 4.79
CA PHE A 131 5.94 -1.81 4.73
C PHE A 131 5.18 -2.09 6.02
N SER A 132 4.62 -1.04 6.61
CA SER A 132 3.74 -1.18 7.76
C SER A 132 2.52 -0.28 7.65
N SER A 133 1.33 -0.87 7.70
CA SER A 133 0.08 -0.12 7.67
C SER A 133 -0.98 -0.68 8.64
N THR A 134 -2.08 0.05 8.79
CA THR A 134 -3.31 -0.49 9.41
C THR A 134 -4.24 -1.00 8.32
N SER A 135 -4.41 -0.23 7.25
CA SER A 135 -5.08 -0.64 6.03
C SER A 135 -4.28 -0.19 4.81
N GLY A 136 -4.43 -0.90 3.70
CA GLY A 136 -3.81 -0.55 2.42
C GLY A 136 -2.93 -1.66 1.88
N ASP A 137 -2.87 -1.74 0.57
CA ASP A 137 -2.24 -2.80 -0.18
C ASP A 137 -0.81 -2.43 -0.60
N LEU A 138 0.02 -3.43 -0.83
CA LEU A 138 1.36 -3.24 -1.39
C LEU A 138 1.49 -4.04 -2.68
N ASP A 139 1.58 -3.32 -3.79
CA ASP A 139 1.82 -3.87 -5.12
C ASP A 139 3.25 -3.59 -5.57
N ILE A 140 3.98 -4.65 -5.91
CA ILE A 140 5.36 -4.59 -6.38
C ILE A 140 5.46 -5.24 -7.75
N SER A 141 5.63 -4.42 -8.78
CA SER A 141 5.74 -4.86 -10.17
C SER A 141 7.11 -4.56 -10.78
N LYS A 142 7.65 -5.54 -11.51
CA LYS A 142 8.92 -5.45 -12.27
C LYS A 142 10.08 -4.89 -11.43
N THR A 143 10.08 -5.21 -10.14
CA THR A 143 11.01 -4.63 -9.17
C THR A 143 11.78 -5.73 -8.44
N PRO A 144 13.02 -6.05 -8.86
CA PRO A 144 13.86 -6.97 -8.11
C PRO A 144 14.08 -6.49 -6.67
N CYS A 145 13.87 -7.39 -5.71
CA CYS A 145 14.06 -7.17 -4.29
C CYS A 145 14.54 -8.42 -3.55
N LYS A 146 15.35 -8.24 -2.50
CA LYS A 146 15.91 -9.36 -1.72
C LYS A 146 15.11 -9.63 -0.45
N VAL A 147 14.65 -8.56 0.20
CA VAL A 147 13.91 -8.64 1.45
C VAL A 147 12.64 -7.82 1.36
N ILE A 148 11.51 -8.45 1.69
CA ILE A 148 10.22 -7.78 1.90
C ILE A 148 9.77 -8.07 3.34
N ASP A 149 9.51 -7.03 4.12
CA ASP A 149 8.90 -7.12 5.44
C ASP A 149 7.57 -6.34 5.43
N PHE A 150 6.47 -7.08 5.25
CA PHE A 150 5.11 -6.56 5.18
C PHE A 150 4.38 -6.81 6.50
N LYS A 151 3.96 -5.73 7.17
CA LYS A 151 3.21 -5.77 8.43
C LYS A 151 1.95 -4.92 8.35
N ASN A 152 0.80 -5.56 8.19
CA ASN A 152 -0.48 -4.87 8.05
C ASN A 152 -1.51 -5.36 9.09
N VAL A 153 -2.62 -4.65 9.26
CA VAL A 153 -3.83 -5.24 9.86
C VAL A 153 -4.71 -5.79 8.75
N SER A 154 -5.07 -4.97 7.75
CA SER A 154 -5.89 -5.40 6.61
C SER A 154 -5.34 -4.90 5.27
N GLY A 155 -5.07 -5.82 4.36
CA GLY A 155 -4.63 -5.50 3.00
C GLY A 155 -3.72 -6.58 2.45
N ASP A 156 -3.58 -6.54 1.14
CA ASP A 156 -2.97 -7.58 0.33
C ASP A 156 -1.53 -7.22 -0.04
N LEU A 157 -0.71 -8.24 -0.26
CA LEU A 157 0.64 -8.12 -0.80
C LEU A 157 0.70 -8.81 -2.14
N SER A 158 1.03 -8.08 -3.19
CA SER A 158 1.15 -8.61 -4.55
C SER A 158 2.54 -8.30 -5.11
N VAL A 159 3.26 -9.35 -5.53
CA VAL A 159 4.62 -9.26 -6.06
C VAL A 159 4.74 -10.06 -7.35
N ASP A 160 4.82 -9.37 -8.49
CA ASP A 160 4.83 -10.01 -9.82
C ASP A 160 6.21 -10.60 -10.21
N TYR A 161 7.25 -10.26 -9.45
CA TYR A 161 8.62 -10.65 -9.73
C TYR A 161 9.52 -10.59 -8.51
N LEU A 162 9.61 -11.71 -7.80
CA LEU A 162 10.65 -11.95 -6.80
C LEU A 162 11.85 -12.65 -7.46
N ILE A 163 13.06 -12.12 -7.26
CA ILE A 163 14.29 -12.65 -7.87
C ILE A 163 14.65 -14.04 -7.35
N GLU A 164 15.43 -14.79 -8.13
CA GLU A 164 15.79 -16.18 -7.80
C GLU A 164 16.53 -16.31 -6.47
N ASP A 165 17.39 -15.37 -6.13
CA ASP A 165 18.25 -15.36 -4.95
C ASP A 165 17.71 -14.48 -3.81
N PHE A 166 16.39 -14.24 -3.76
CA PHE A 166 15.79 -13.49 -2.66
C PHE A 166 16.13 -14.12 -1.29
N GLU A 167 16.32 -13.28 -0.29
CA GLU A 167 16.69 -13.71 1.05
C GLU A 167 15.43 -14.08 1.84
N LYS A 168 14.48 -13.14 1.93
CA LYS A 168 13.32 -13.30 2.80
C LYS A 168 12.09 -12.49 2.37
N VAL A 169 10.92 -13.13 2.43
CA VAL A 169 9.62 -12.45 2.48
C VAL A 169 9.01 -12.73 3.85
N TYR A 170 8.75 -11.69 4.63
CA TYR A 170 8.08 -11.77 5.91
C TYR A 170 6.74 -11.05 5.81
N VAL A 171 5.65 -11.79 6.01
CA VAL A 171 4.28 -11.28 5.97
C VAL A 171 3.65 -11.49 7.33
N LYS A 172 3.19 -10.40 7.93
CA LYS A 172 2.37 -10.42 9.14
C LYS A 172 1.14 -9.55 8.95
N ASN A 173 -0.01 -10.17 8.76
CA ASN A 173 -1.30 -9.47 8.67
C ASN A 173 -2.34 -10.07 9.63
N VAL A 174 -3.48 -9.38 9.79
CA VAL A 174 -4.68 -9.99 10.39
C VAL A 174 -5.53 -10.58 9.27
N SER A 175 -5.84 -9.77 8.25
CA SER A 175 -6.55 -10.21 7.06
C SER A 175 -5.88 -9.72 5.78
N GLY A 176 -5.80 -10.57 4.78
CA GLY A 176 -5.34 -10.21 3.44
C GLY A 176 -4.56 -11.35 2.79
N ASP A 177 -4.58 -11.36 1.47
CA ASP A 177 -3.95 -12.36 0.63
C ASP A 177 -2.50 -11.95 0.31
N CYS A 178 -1.69 -12.94 -0.06
CA CYS A 178 -0.31 -12.74 -0.44
C CYS A 178 -0.03 -13.49 -1.74
N ASP A 179 0.20 -12.74 -2.82
CA ASP A 179 0.46 -13.25 -4.16
C ASP A 179 1.91 -13.03 -4.53
N LEU A 180 2.65 -14.12 -4.73
CA LEU A 180 4.08 -14.07 -5.01
C LEU A 180 4.41 -14.82 -6.31
N VAL A 181 4.99 -14.12 -7.27
CA VAL A 181 5.53 -14.71 -8.50
C VAL A 181 7.06 -14.75 -8.41
N ILE A 182 7.63 -15.95 -8.30
CA ILE A 182 9.03 -16.18 -7.94
C ILE A 182 9.83 -16.67 -9.14
N ALA A 183 10.98 -16.08 -9.40
CA ALA A 183 11.94 -16.54 -10.40
C ALA A 183 12.83 -17.68 -9.86
N GLY A 184 13.34 -18.48 -10.78
CA GLY A 184 14.27 -19.58 -10.47
C GLY A 184 13.59 -20.85 -10.02
N ASN A 185 14.21 -21.99 -10.34
CA ASN A 185 13.63 -23.32 -10.12
C ASN A 185 14.04 -23.97 -8.79
N GLU A 186 14.88 -23.27 -8.01
CA GLU A 186 15.31 -23.76 -6.71
C GLU A 186 14.11 -23.90 -5.76
N LYS A 187 14.32 -24.60 -4.65
CA LYS A 187 13.30 -24.77 -3.60
C LYS A 187 13.07 -23.48 -2.80
N VAL A 188 11.81 -23.21 -2.47
CA VAL A 188 11.40 -22.13 -1.56
C VAL A 188 11.01 -22.71 -0.21
N TYR A 189 11.36 -22.04 0.89
CA TYR A 189 11.11 -22.52 2.24
C TYR A 189 9.98 -21.70 2.88
N VAL A 190 8.84 -22.33 3.14
CA VAL A 190 7.64 -21.65 3.65
C VAL A 190 7.38 -22.01 5.11
N ASN A 191 7.30 -20.99 5.97
CA ASN A 191 6.86 -21.11 7.35
C ASN A 191 5.47 -20.49 7.47
N LYS A 192 4.45 -21.33 7.65
CA LYS A 192 3.05 -20.90 7.73
C LYS A 192 2.56 -20.86 9.17
N LYS A 193 1.96 -19.75 9.57
CA LYS A 193 1.18 -19.60 10.81
C LYS A 193 -0.11 -18.84 10.50
N THR A 194 -1.13 -19.56 10.04
CA THR A 194 -2.47 -19.00 9.82
C THR A 194 -3.55 -19.81 10.55
N ALA A 195 -4.66 -19.16 10.88
CA ALA A 195 -5.82 -19.82 11.47
C ALA A 195 -6.76 -20.40 10.40
N SER A 196 -7.04 -19.65 9.32
CA SER A 196 -8.06 -20.05 8.33
C SER A 196 -7.65 -19.94 6.85
N GLY A 197 -6.46 -19.42 6.53
CA GLY A 197 -6.01 -19.28 5.14
C GLY A 197 -5.41 -20.55 4.53
N ASP A 198 -5.48 -20.68 3.21
CA ASP A 198 -4.90 -21.77 2.42
C ASP A 198 -3.56 -21.38 1.77
N ILE A 199 -2.87 -22.37 1.17
CA ILE A 199 -1.66 -22.14 0.37
C ILE A 199 -1.87 -22.76 -1.00
N TYR A 200 -1.70 -21.97 -2.05
CA TYR A 200 -1.77 -22.42 -3.42
C TYR A 200 -0.41 -22.30 -4.08
N LEU A 201 0.08 -23.40 -4.66
CA LEU A 201 1.39 -23.48 -5.28
C LEU A 201 1.24 -23.85 -6.76
N LYS A 202 1.90 -23.10 -7.65
CA LYS A 202 1.86 -23.34 -9.09
C LYS A 202 3.26 -23.43 -9.67
N GLY A 203 3.68 -24.66 -9.96
CA GLY A 203 4.93 -24.94 -10.68
C GLY A 203 6.21 -24.72 -9.89
N ILE A 204 6.13 -24.48 -8.58
CA ILE A 204 7.28 -24.25 -7.69
C ILE A 204 7.42 -25.37 -6.67
N ASP A 205 8.66 -25.75 -6.35
CA ASP A 205 8.96 -26.74 -5.30
C ASP A 205 9.12 -26.01 -3.95
N VAL A 206 8.40 -26.47 -2.93
CA VAL A 206 8.31 -25.82 -1.61
C VAL A 206 8.56 -26.82 -0.50
N GLU A 207 9.42 -26.44 0.45
CA GLU A 207 9.60 -27.16 1.72
C GLU A 207 9.05 -26.34 2.90
N PHE A 208 8.31 -27.00 3.79
CA PHE A 208 7.67 -26.33 4.93
C PHE A 208 8.47 -26.46 6.22
N ASN A 209 8.43 -25.41 7.05
CA ASN A 209 8.93 -25.39 8.44
C ASN A 209 10.42 -25.72 8.58
N GLN A 210 11.25 -25.29 7.62
CA GLN A 210 12.70 -25.48 7.63
C GLN A 210 13.44 -24.21 8.06
N LYS A 211 14.56 -24.38 8.74
CA LYS A 211 15.49 -23.28 9.02
C LYS A 211 16.53 -23.19 7.91
N ARG A 212 16.44 -22.14 7.11
CA ARG A 212 17.42 -21.75 6.09
C ARG A 212 17.79 -20.29 6.28
N GLU A 213 18.70 -19.80 5.46
CA GLU A 213 19.12 -18.39 5.47
C GLU A 213 18.55 -17.61 4.29
N ASN A 214 18.24 -18.27 3.16
CA ASN A 214 17.74 -17.64 1.94
C ASN A 214 16.49 -18.35 1.40
N ARG A 215 15.74 -17.63 0.55
CA ARG A 215 14.49 -18.05 -0.10
C ARG A 215 13.42 -18.48 0.89
N ILE A 216 13.28 -17.73 1.98
CA ILE A 216 12.33 -18.00 3.05
C ILE A 216 11.10 -17.12 2.91
N ILE A 217 9.92 -17.72 3.06
CA ILE A 217 8.65 -17.01 3.17
C ILE A 217 8.05 -17.33 4.54
N ASP A 218 8.03 -16.33 5.43
CA ASP A 218 7.33 -16.40 6.70
C ASP A 218 5.95 -15.77 6.52
N PHE A 219 4.89 -16.58 6.48
CA PHE A 219 3.51 -16.10 6.35
C PHE A 219 2.75 -16.28 7.65
N ILE A 220 2.41 -15.16 8.30
CA ILE A 220 1.70 -15.11 9.57
C ILE A 220 0.42 -14.29 9.37
N SER A 221 -0.73 -14.95 9.43
CA SER A 221 -2.03 -14.31 9.19
C SER A 221 -3.09 -14.85 10.17
N VAL A 222 -4.21 -14.17 10.34
CA VAL A 222 -5.41 -14.81 10.88
C VAL A 222 -6.22 -15.42 9.73
N SER A 223 -6.47 -14.63 8.68
CA SER A 223 -7.22 -15.02 7.47
C SER A 223 -6.59 -14.48 6.18
N GLY A 224 -6.75 -15.21 5.09
CA GLY A 224 -6.21 -14.86 3.79
C GLY A 224 -5.20 -15.89 3.31
N ASP A 225 -5.08 -15.98 2.00
CA ASP A 225 -4.42 -17.07 1.29
C ASP A 225 -3.01 -16.67 0.85
N LEU A 226 -2.13 -17.67 0.78
CA LEU A 226 -0.79 -17.50 0.23
C LEU A 226 -0.72 -18.19 -1.14
N ASN A 227 -0.61 -17.39 -2.20
CA ASN A 227 -0.44 -17.86 -3.57
C ASN A 227 1.02 -17.72 -3.98
N ILE A 228 1.63 -18.81 -4.46
CA ILE A 228 3.01 -18.78 -4.95
C ILE A 228 3.06 -19.43 -6.34
N GLU A 229 3.47 -18.64 -7.33
CA GLU A 229 3.64 -19.09 -8.71
C GLU A 229 5.10 -18.99 -9.15
N LEU A 230 5.61 -20.03 -9.82
CA LEU A 230 6.88 -19.96 -10.52
C LEU A 230 6.74 -19.06 -11.75
N LYS A 231 7.59 -18.04 -11.87
CA LYS A 231 7.71 -17.23 -13.07
C LYS A 231 8.20 -18.09 -14.22
N ARG A 232 7.32 -18.36 -15.18
CA ARG A 232 7.71 -19.02 -16.42
C ARG A 232 8.51 -18.02 -17.26
N ILE A 233 9.77 -18.34 -17.52
CA ILE A 233 10.51 -17.68 -18.61
C ILE A 233 9.84 -18.17 -19.89
N GLU A 234 9.01 -17.34 -20.51
CA GLU A 234 8.57 -17.60 -21.87
C GLU A 234 9.80 -17.53 -22.77
N ASN A 235 10.25 -18.68 -23.26
CA ASN A 235 11.18 -18.71 -24.37
C ASN A 235 10.54 -17.94 -25.53
N VAL A 236 11.12 -16.79 -25.86
CA VAL A 236 10.75 -15.88 -26.96
C VAL A 236 10.66 -16.59 -28.32
N GLU A 237 11.12 -17.84 -28.43
CA GLU A 237 11.03 -18.69 -29.61
C GLU A 237 9.61 -19.19 -29.97
N LYS A 238 8.57 -18.92 -29.17
CA LYS A 238 7.17 -19.26 -29.52
C LYS A 238 6.30 -18.10 -30.01
N ILE A 239 6.81 -16.86 -30.06
CA ILE A 239 6.03 -15.68 -30.51
C ILE A 239 5.81 -15.66 -32.04
N ASN A 240 6.53 -16.49 -32.83
CA ASN A 240 6.40 -16.51 -34.29
C ASN A 240 5.50 -17.61 -34.88
N LYS A 241 4.59 -18.23 -34.11
CA LYS A 241 3.68 -19.26 -34.68
C LYS A 241 2.19 -19.15 -34.38
N GLU A 242 1.72 -18.16 -33.64
CA GLU A 242 0.27 -17.99 -33.41
C GLU A 242 -0.29 -16.61 -33.80
N ASN A 243 0.42 -15.88 -34.66
CA ASN A 243 -0.20 -14.82 -35.46
C ASN A 243 -0.87 -15.43 -36.70
N ASN A 244 -2.06 -16.02 -36.49
CA ASN A 244 -3.19 -16.07 -37.45
C ASN A 244 -4.21 -17.12 -37.00
N LYS A 245 -5.29 -16.68 -36.33
CA LYS A 245 -6.67 -16.96 -36.78
C LYS A 245 -7.73 -16.29 -35.90
N VAL A 246 -8.33 -15.26 -36.50
CA VAL A 246 -9.78 -15.02 -36.59
C VAL A 246 -10.50 -14.45 -35.35
N ASN A 247 -10.84 -13.16 -35.49
CA ASN A 247 -12.03 -12.50 -34.93
C ASN A 247 -13.32 -13.23 -35.35
N GLU A 248 -14.29 -13.37 -34.45
CA GLU A 248 -15.57 -12.63 -34.52
C GLU A 248 -16.59 -13.10 -33.46
N ASN A 249 -17.12 -12.09 -32.76
CA ASN A 249 -18.51 -11.86 -32.32
C ASN A 249 -19.26 -12.88 -31.44
N LEU A 250 -19.88 -12.36 -30.37
CA LEU A 250 -21.36 -12.31 -30.23
C LEU A 250 -21.78 -11.24 -29.19
N LYS A 251 -22.91 -10.59 -29.49
CA LYS A 251 -23.54 -9.47 -28.79
C LYS A 251 -24.58 -9.92 -27.75
N ASP A 252 -24.84 -8.99 -26.81
CA ASP A 252 -26.09 -8.67 -26.11
C ASP A 252 -26.87 -9.75 -25.33
N SER A 253 -27.04 -9.48 -24.03
CA SER A 253 -28.36 -9.58 -23.38
C SER A 253 -28.48 -8.61 -22.20
N SER A 254 -29.64 -7.94 -22.16
CA SER A 254 -30.03 -6.76 -21.38
C SER A 254 -30.52 -7.02 -19.95
N ASN A 255 -30.39 -5.96 -19.13
CA ASN A 255 -31.22 -5.51 -18.00
C ASN A 255 -31.40 -6.41 -16.77
N LEU A 256 -30.99 -5.88 -15.62
CA LEU A 256 -31.75 -5.83 -14.36
C LEU A 256 -31.34 -4.56 -13.58
N LYS A 257 -32.32 -3.77 -13.16
CA LYS A 257 -32.16 -2.67 -12.20
C LYS A 257 -32.29 -3.26 -10.80
N GLU A 258 -31.27 -3.12 -9.97
CA GLU A 258 -31.39 -3.17 -8.51
C GLU A 258 -30.43 -2.11 -7.93
N GLU A 259 -30.99 -1.05 -7.35
CA GLU A 259 -30.26 -0.14 -6.47
C GLU A 259 -30.03 -0.87 -5.14
N ASN A 260 -28.85 -1.45 -4.96
CA ASN A 260 -28.36 -1.87 -3.64
C ASN A 260 -27.23 -0.92 -3.24
N MET A 261 -27.42 -0.24 -2.10
CA MET A 261 -26.43 0.64 -1.49
C MET A 261 -25.21 -0.19 -1.08
N VAL A 262 -24.16 -0.16 -1.89
CA VAL A 262 -22.88 -0.79 -1.57
C VAL A 262 -22.18 0.10 -0.56
N LEU A 263 -22.21 -0.30 0.72
CA LEU A 263 -21.41 0.32 1.76
C LEU A 263 -19.92 0.19 1.44
N THR A 264 -19.14 1.26 1.65
CA THR A 264 -17.68 1.21 1.58
C THR A 264 -17.10 0.33 2.71
N ILE A 265 -15.82 -0.03 2.60
CA ILE A 265 -15.16 -0.87 3.62
C ILE A 265 -15.05 -0.11 4.94
N GLU A 266 -14.79 1.20 4.87
CA GLU A 266 -14.71 2.12 6.01
C GLU A 266 -16.06 2.23 6.71
N GLU A 267 -17.13 2.44 5.94
CA GLU A 267 -18.51 2.50 6.45
C GLU A 267 -18.89 1.22 7.19
N LYS A 268 -18.59 0.06 6.60
CA LYS A 268 -18.81 -1.25 7.24
C LYS A 268 -18.02 -1.36 8.55
N LYS A 269 -16.77 -0.89 8.57
CA LYS A 269 -15.92 -0.98 9.76
C LYS A 269 -16.40 -0.06 10.88
N ILE A 270 -16.83 1.16 10.53
CA ILE A 270 -17.41 2.11 11.49
C ILE A 270 -18.68 1.52 12.10
N LEU A 271 -19.56 0.94 11.28
CA LEU A 271 -20.78 0.27 11.76
C LEU A 271 -20.45 -0.94 12.64
N GLU A 272 -19.48 -1.78 12.27
CA GLU A 272 -19.05 -2.92 13.09
C GLU A 272 -18.56 -2.47 14.47
N LEU A 273 -17.70 -1.44 14.53
CA LEU A 273 -17.17 -0.91 15.78
C LEU A 273 -18.29 -0.30 16.66
N LEU A 274 -19.24 0.38 16.03
CA LEU A 274 -20.37 0.98 16.72
C LEU A 274 -21.34 -0.08 17.26
N LEU A 275 -21.67 -1.10 16.44
CA LEU A 275 -22.52 -2.23 16.81
C LEU A 275 -21.90 -3.09 17.91
N THR A 276 -20.57 -3.21 17.94
CA THR A 276 -19.84 -3.92 19.00
C THR A 276 -19.58 -3.06 20.23
N GLU A 277 -20.19 -1.86 20.31
CA GLU A 277 -20.05 -0.88 21.40
C GLU A 277 -18.60 -0.48 21.70
N LYS A 278 -17.68 -0.72 20.76
CA LYS A 278 -16.27 -0.32 20.89
C LYS A 278 -16.08 1.18 20.72
N ILE A 279 -17.06 1.84 20.11
CA ILE A 279 -17.10 3.29 19.90
C ILE A 279 -18.49 3.86 20.18
N THR A 280 -18.58 5.15 20.50
CA THR A 280 -19.86 5.84 20.69
C THR A 280 -20.47 6.30 19.37
N ARG A 281 -21.79 6.55 19.34
CA ARG A 281 -22.47 7.09 18.15
C ARG A 281 -21.90 8.45 17.73
N SER A 282 -21.57 9.32 18.69
CA SER A 282 -20.88 10.59 18.39
C SER A 282 -19.53 10.37 17.72
N PHE A 283 -18.79 9.36 18.15
CA PHE A 283 -17.49 9.02 17.55
C PHE A 283 -17.63 8.39 16.17
N ALA A 284 -18.68 7.59 15.93
CA ALA A 284 -18.98 7.08 14.60
C ALA A 284 -19.33 8.20 13.61
N ILE A 285 -20.03 9.26 14.05
CA ILE A 285 -20.29 10.45 13.24
C ILE A 285 -18.98 11.14 12.86
N GLU A 286 -18.07 11.36 13.82
CA GLU A 286 -16.77 11.98 13.56
C GLU A 286 -15.91 11.15 12.55
N LEU A 287 -15.98 9.81 12.62
CA LEU A 287 -15.30 8.94 11.66
C LEU A 287 -15.91 9.03 10.25
N LEU A 288 -17.25 9.09 10.16
CA LEU A 288 -17.93 9.28 8.88
C LEU A 288 -17.59 10.63 8.27
N GLU A 289 -17.52 11.69 9.08
CA GLU A 289 -17.09 13.01 8.62
C GLU A 289 -15.66 12.99 8.07
N SER A 290 -14.77 12.21 8.70
CA SER A 290 -13.38 12.09 8.24
C SER A 290 -13.23 11.40 6.88
N ILE A 291 -14.20 10.58 6.47
CA ILE A 291 -14.24 9.91 5.16
C ILE A 291 -15.15 10.66 4.15
N GLY A 292 -15.51 11.90 4.45
CA GLY A 292 -16.17 12.82 3.50
C GLY A 292 -17.66 13.03 3.71
N TYR A 293 -18.26 12.49 4.79
CA TYR A 293 -19.64 12.83 5.14
C TYR A 293 -19.73 14.25 5.72
N THR A 294 -20.86 14.92 5.52
CA THR A 294 -21.24 16.03 6.40
C THR A 294 -21.85 15.48 7.68
N GLU A 295 -21.83 16.22 8.78
CA GLU A 295 -22.48 15.82 10.04
C GLU A 295 -23.92 15.33 9.83
N GLU A 296 -24.70 16.08 9.03
CA GLU A 296 -26.09 15.75 8.71
C GLU A 296 -26.20 14.42 7.94
N ASN A 297 -25.33 14.20 6.94
CA ASN A 297 -25.31 12.95 6.18
C ASN A 297 -24.82 11.77 7.02
N ALA A 298 -23.86 12.00 7.92
CA ALA A 298 -23.34 10.97 8.82
C ALA A 298 -24.41 10.51 9.83
N VAL A 299 -25.14 11.46 10.42
CA VAL A 299 -26.28 11.17 11.30
C VAL A 299 -27.34 10.36 10.54
N LYS A 300 -27.71 10.83 9.34
CA LYS A 300 -28.71 10.16 8.49
C LYS A 300 -28.28 8.75 8.10
N PHE A 301 -27.02 8.57 7.71
CA PHE A 301 -26.42 7.28 7.39
C PHE A 301 -26.51 6.30 8.55
N LEU A 302 -26.13 6.73 9.76
CA LEU A 302 -26.21 5.88 10.96
C LEU A 302 -27.66 5.54 11.33
N ASP A 303 -28.57 6.49 11.19
CA ASP A 303 -30.00 6.27 11.46
C ASP A 303 -30.63 5.29 10.46
N GLU A 304 -30.26 5.38 9.17
CA GLU A 304 -30.70 4.43 8.14
C GLU A 304 -30.15 3.02 8.40
N MET A 305 -28.89 2.90 8.80
CA MET A 305 -28.21 1.61 9.00
C MET A 305 -28.55 0.93 10.33
N LEU A 306 -28.77 1.69 11.41
CA LEU A 306 -29.11 1.15 12.74
C LEU A 306 -30.62 1.10 12.99
N GLY A 307 -31.41 1.87 12.23
CA GLY A 307 -32.87 1.94 12.34
C GLY A 307 -33.64 0.76 11.72
N GLY A 308 -32.97 -0.12 10.97
CA GLY A 308 -33.58 -1.30 10.33
C GLY A 308 -34.03 -2.42 11.28
N GLY A 309 -33.78 -2.31 12.59
CA GLY A 309 -34.03 -3.35 13.59
C GLY A 309 -35.43 -3.41 14.20
N ASN A 310 -36.46 -2.83 13.59
CA ASN A 310 -37.86 -3.01 14.00
C ASN A 310 -38.83 -2.84 12.82
N LYS A 311 -39.07 -3.92 12.08
CA LYS A 311 -40.35 -4.25 11.43
C LYS A 311 -40.39 -5.70 10.99
#